data_AF-A0A9E5R7F1-F1
#
_entry.id   AF-A0A9E5R7F1-F1
#
_cell.length_a   1.000
_cell.length_b   1.000
_cell.length_c   1.000
_cell.angle_alpha   90.00
_cell.angle_beta   90.00
_cell.angle_gamma   90.00
#
_symmetry.space_group_name_H-M   'P 1'
#
loop_
_entity.id
_entity.type
_entity.pdbx_description
1 polymer ?
#
loop_
_entity_poly.entity_id
_entity_poly.type
_entity_poly.pdbx_seq_one_letter_code
_entity_poly.pdbx_strand_id
1 'polypeptide(L)'
;MLSPFNKSEVSAKVANILLDIGAVQLRPEQPFQWSSGWRSPVYCDNRLTLSYPEARTFLKEALSALAKMHFAEAETIAGVATAGIPQAALMAEHL
;
A
#
# COMPACT_ATOMS: atom_id res chain seq x y z
N MET A 1 13.72 3.09 -23.41
CA MET A 1 12.38 2.72 -22.92
C MET A 1 12.14 3.54 -21.66
N LEU A 2 11.41 4.64 -21.77
CA LEU A 2 11.20 5.58 -20.66
C LEU A 2 10.29 4.91 -19.64
N SER A 3 10.74 4.72 -18.40
CA SER A 3 9.85 4.29 -17.32
C SER A 3 8.84 5.43 -17.08
N PRO A 4 7.53 5.22 -17.26
CA PRO A 4 6.52 6.22 -16.93
C PRO A 4 6.33 6.39 -15.40
N PHE A 5 7.18 5.77 -14.59
CA PHE A 5 7.04 5.70 -13.15
C PHE A 5 7.77 6.86 -12.46
N ASN A 6 7.11 8.02 -12.34
CA ASN A 6 7.57 9.06 -11.44
C ASN A 6 7.30 8.63 -9.99
N LYS A 7 8.34 8.09 -9.32
CA LYS A 7 8.26 7.64 -7.92
C LYS A 7 7.68 8.70 -6.98
N SER A 8 7.99 9.98 -7.20
CA SER A 8 7.51 11.07 -6.34
C SER A 8 5.99 11.23 -6.46
N GLU A 9 5.47 11.24 -7.68
CA GLU A 9 4.04 11.37 -7.95
C GLU A 9 3.25 10.16 -7.42
N VAL A 10 3.74 8.94 -7.65
CA VAL A 10 3.10 7.72 -7.14
C VAL A 10 3.08 7.72 -5.61
N SER A 11 4.21 8.04 -4.98
CA SER A 11 4.31 8.11 -3.51
C SER A 11 3.35 9.15 -2.92
N ALA A 12 3.28 10.33 -3.53
CA ALA A 12 2.36 11.39 -3.11
C ALA A 12 0.89 10.97 -3.28
N LYS A 13 0.55 10.32 -4.39
CA LYS A 13 -0.81 9.83 -4.63
C LYS A 13 -1.21 8.73 -3.63
N VAL A 14 -0.31 7.78 -3.34
CA VAL A 14 -0.54 6.77 -2.29
C VAL A 14 -0.74 7.44 -0.94
N ALA A 15 0.12 8.39 -0.55
CA ALA A 15 -0.01 9.10 0.71
C ALA A 15 -1.37 9.80 0.85
N ASN A 16 -1.82 10.51 -0.19
CA ASN A 16 -3.13 11.15 -0.21
C ASN A 16 -4.26 10.13 -0.06
N ILE A 17 -4.25 9.04 -0.85
CA ILE A 17 -5.26 7.98 -0.74
C ILE A 17 -5.34 7.44 0.70
N LEU A 18 -4.19 7.14 1.32
CA LEU A 18 -4.16 6.55 2.66
C LEU A 18 -4.65 7.52 3.74
N LEU A 19 -4.35 8.81 3.61
CA LEU A 19 -4.85 9.86 4.51
C LEU A 19 -6.36 10.06 4.33
N ASP A 20 -6.83 10.16 3.08
CA ASP A 20 -8.23 10.43 2.73
C ASP A 20 -9.17 9.33 3.25
N ILE A 21 -8.77 8.05 3.14
CA ILE A 21 -9.57 6.92 3.62
C ILE A 21 -9.35 6.59 5.11
N GLY A 22 -8.48 7.34 5.80
CA GLY A 22 -8.14 7.11 7.20
C GLY A 22 -7.33 5.84 7.47
N ALA A 23 -6.76 5.22 6.43
CA ALA A 23 -5.83 4.10 6.55
C ALA A 23 -4.51 4.53 7.20
N VAL A 24 -4.12 5.80 7.02
CA VAL A 24 -3.05 6.44 7.79
C VAL A 24 -3.61 7.65 8.52
N GLN A 25 -3.24 7.79 9.80
CA GLN A 25 -3.62 8.95 10.61
C GLN A 25 -2.39 9.52 11.30
N LEU A 26 -2.30 10.85 11.34
CA LEU A 26 -1.21 11.60 11.97
C LEU A 26 -1.75 12.39 13.17
N ARG A 27 -1.20 12.14 14.37
CA ARG A 27 -1.54 12.83 15.63
C ARG A 27 -0.26 13.17 16.41
N PRO A 28 0.53 14.16 15.97
CA PRO A 28 1.78 14.53 16.65
C PRO A 28 1.55 14.99 18.10
N GLU A 29 0.49 15.75 18.35
CA GLU A 29 0.19 16.32 19.69
C GLU A 29 -0.55 15.36 20.62
N GLN A 30 -1.25 14.37 20.07
CA GLN A 30 -2.02 13.38 20.84
C GLN A 30 -1.75 11.96 20.31
N PRO A 31 -0.56 11.39 20.60
CA PRO A 31 -0.10 10.14 20.01
C PRO A 31 -1.02 8.95 20.33
N PHE A 32 -1.07 8.00 19.39
CA PHE A 32 -1.70 6.71 19.62
C PHE A 32 -0.84 5.86 20.54
N GLN A 33 -1.46 5.10 21.45
CA GLN A 33 -0.78 4.02 22.15
C GLN A 33 -0.97 2.72 21.36
N TRP A 34 0.12 2.17 20.84
CA TRP A 34 0.12 0.86 20.19
C TRP A 34 0.00 -0.27 21.20
N SER A 35 -0.30 -1.48 20.72
CA SER A 35 -0.45 -2.67 21.57
C SER A 35 0.82 -3.04 22.34
N SER A 36 2.00 -2.63 21.85
CA SER A 36 3.28 -2.77 22.57
C SER A 36 3.46 -1.77 23.72
N GLY A 37 2.52 -0.84 23.90
CA GLY A 37 2.63 0.30 24.81
C GLY A 37 3.36 1.51 24.23
N TRP A 38 3.96 1.39 23.04
CA TRP A 38 4.65 2.48 22.36
C TRP A 38 3.69 3.62 21.98
N ARG A 39 4.12 4.87 22.18
CA ARG A 39 3.37 6.07 21.77
C ARG A 39 3.86 6.58 20.42
N SER A 40 3.05 6.44 19.38
CA SER A 40 3.40 6.84 18.02
C SER A 40 2.52 7.99 17.54
N PRO A 41 3.08 9.01 16.86
CA PRO A 41 2.28 10.03 16.20
C PRO A 41 1.61 9.52 14.92
N VAL A 42 1.88 8.27 14.50
CA VAL A 42 1.33 7.65 13.29
C VAL A 42 0.58 6.38 13.64
N TYR A 43 -0.62 6.24 13.07
CA TYR A 43 -1.35 4.98 13.00
C TYR A 43 -1.50 4.55 11.53
N CYS A 44 -1.36 3.26 11.26
CA CYS A 44 -1.47 2.69 9.91
C CYS A 44 -2.26 1.39 9.95
N ASP A 45 -3.34 1.33 9.18
CA ASP A 45 -4.10 0.13 8.87
C ASP A 45 -4.45 0.07 7.38
N ASN A 46 -3.50 -0.42 6.58
CA ASN A 46 -3.68 -0.57 5.14
C ASN A 46 -4.71 -1.63 4.74
N ARG A 47 -5.26 -2.42 5.68
CA ARG A 47 -6.37 -3.35 5.36
C ARG A 47 -7.59 -2.58 4.89
N LEU A 48 -7.78 -1.36 5.37
CA LEU A 48 -8.86 -0.47 4.94
C LEU A 48 -8.85 -0.21 3.44
N THR A 49 -7.67 -0.18 2.79
CA THR A 49 -7.56 0.06 1.34
C THR A 49 -8.41 -0.91 0.52
N LEU A 50 -8.64 -2.13 1.03
CA LEU A 50 -9.42 -3.16 0.36
C LEU A 50 -10.92 -2.83 0.28
N SER A 51 -11.42 -1.99 1.19
CA SER A 51 -12.82 -1.54 1.25
C SER A 51 -13.13 -0.37 0.31
N TYR A 52 -12.10 0.25 -0.28
CA TYR A 52 -12.24 1.39 -1.18
C TYR A 52 -11.79 0.98 -2.60
N PRO A 53 -12.73 0.72 -3.54
CA PRO A 53 -12.40 0.14 -4.84
C PRO A 53 -11.35 0.92 -5.64
N GLU A 54 -11.41 2.26 -5.64
CA GLU A 54 -10.43 3.10 -6.34
C GLU A 54 -9.04 3.01 -5.71
N ALA A 55 -8.95 3.05 -4.38
CA ALA A 55 -7.69 2.90 -3.65
C ALA A 55 -7.07 1.53 -3.92
N ARG A 56 -7.87 0.46 -3.82
CA ARG A 56 -7.46 -0.92 -4.08
C ARG A 56 -6.93 -1.09 -5.50
N THR A 57 -7.64 -0.56 -6.51
CA THR A 57 -7.24 -0.65 -7.92
C THR A 57 -5.92 0.08 -8.16
N PHE A 58 -5.80 1.33 -7.67
CA PHE A 58 -4.58 2.11 -7.84
C PHE A 58 -3.36 1.42 -7.20
N LEU A 59 -3.51 0.92 -5.97
CA LEU A 59 -2.43 0.23 -5.26
C LEU A 59 -2.01 -1.07 -5.96
N LYS A 60 -2.98 -1.87 -6.43
CA LYS A 60 -2.72 -3.10 -7.20
C LYS A 60 -1.88 -2.80 -8.45
N GLU A 61 -2.28 -1.81 -9.24
CA GLU A 61 -1.60 -1.43 -10.47
C GLU A 61 -0.18 -0.89 -10.18
N ALA A 62 -0.05 -0.01 -9.20
CA ALA A 62 1.24 0.55 -8.81
C ALA A 62 2.22 -0.52 -8.29
N LEU A 63 1.75 -1.43 -7.43
CA LEU A 63 2.56 -2.53 -6.91
C LEU A 63 2.96 -3.52 -8.01
N SER A 64 2.05 -3.83 -8.94
CA SER A 64 2.32 -4.75 -10.05
C SER A 64 3.34 -4.16 -11.03
N ALA A 65 3.23 -2.87 -11.33
CA ALA A 65 4.21 -2.17 -12.17
C ALA A 65 5.60 -2.14 -11.51
N LEU A 66 5.68 -1.91 -10.20
CA LEU A 66 6.95 -2.01 -9.46
C LEU A 66 7.51 -3.44 -9.48
N ALA A 67 6.67 -4.46 -9.31
CA ALA A 67 7.08 -5.85 -9.40
C ALA A 67 7.66 -6.19 -10.78
N LYS A 68 6.97 -5.82 -11.87
CA LYS A 68 7.46 -5.98 -13.25
C LYS A 68 8.77 -5.23 -13.51
N MET A 69 8.93 -4.04 -12.93
CA MET A 69 10.14 -3.21 -13.09
C MET A 69 11.36 -3.81 -12.38
N HIS A 70 11.19 -4.34 -11.17
CA HIS A 70 12.29 -4.79 -10.33
C HIS A 70 12.55 -6.30 -10.39
N PHE A 71 11.54 -7.08 -10.72
CA PHE A 71 11.55 -8.54 -10.67
C PHE A 71 10.84 -9.12 -11.90
N ALA A 72 11.24 -8.68 -13.09
CA ALA A 72 10.61 -9.08 -14.36
C ALA A 72 10.59 -10.61 -14.59
N GLU A 73 11.52 -11.35 -13.99
CA GLU A 73 11.64 -12.81 -14.09
C GLU A 73 10.88 -13.56 -12.99
N ALA A 74 10.17 -12.87 -12.08
CA ALA A 74 9.42 -13.53 -11.02
C ALA A 74 8.24 -14.33 -11.61
N GLU A 75 8.21 -15.63 -11.32
CA GLU A 75 7.17 -16.55 -11.80
C GLU A 75 5.99 -16.68 -10.84
N THR A 76 6.09 -16.13 -9.63
CA THR A 76 5.10 -16.33 -8.56
C THR A 76 5.00 -15.11 -7.65
N ILE A 77 3.78 -14.84 -7.18
CA ILE A 77 3.51 -13.83 -6.16
C ILE A 77 3.10 -14.53 -4.86
N ALA A 78 3.77 -14.19 -3.77
CA ALA A 78 3.49 -14.74 -2.44
C ALA A 78 2.99 -13.63 -1.50
N GLY A 79 1.86 -13.87 -0.84
CA GLY A 79 1.27 -12.96 0.14
C GLY A 79 1.62 -13.33 1.56
N VAL A 80 2.08 -12.36 2.36
CA VAL A 80 2.32 -12.55 3.79
C VAL A 80 1.01 -12.61 4.55
N ALA A 81 0.82 -13.68 5.34
CA ALA A 81 -0.39 -13.85 6.13
C ALA A 81 -0.47 -12.81 7.28
N THR A 82 -1.61 -12.14 7.52
CA THR A 82 -2.90 -12.23 6.79
C THR A 82 -3.11 -11.05 5.84
N ALA A 83 -2.64 -9.85 6.22
CA ALA A 83 -2.97 -8.61 5.51
C ALA A 83 -2.36 -8.51 4.09
N GLY A 84 -1.28 -9.25 3.82
CA GLY A 84 -0.63 -9.28 2.50
C GLY A 84 -1.31 -10.21 1.50
N ILE A 85 -2.12 -11.18 1.95
CA ILE A 85 -2.83 -12.15 1.09
C ILE A 85 -3.71 -11.44 0.03
N PRO A 86 -4.64 -10.54 0.39
CA PRO A 86 -5.51 -9.93 -0.60
C PRO A 86 -4.75 -9.04 -1.59
N GLN A 87 -3.68 -8.36 -1.15
CA GLN A 87 -2.85 -7.56 -2.04
C GLN A 87 -2.12 -8.45 -3.05
N ALA A 88 -1.51 -9.55 -2.59
CA ALA A 88 -0.83 -10.53 -3.43
C ALA A 88 -1.78 -11.21 -4.42
N ALA A 89 -2.99 -11.58 -3.99
CA ALA A 89 -4.00 -12.17 -4.88
C ALA A 89 -4.40 -11.21 -6.01
N LEU A 90 -4.63 -9.93 -5.70
CA LEU A 90 -4.96 -8.90 -6.69
C LEU A 90 -3.78 -8.62 -7.64
N MET A 91 -2.55 -8.63 -7.14
CA MET A 91 -1.36 -8.50 -7.99
C MET A 91 -1.21 -9.71 -8.92
N ALA A 92 -1.37 -10.93 -8.40
CA ALA A 92 -1.28 -12.16 -9.19
C ALA A 92 -2.36 -12.24 -10.29
N GLU A 93 -3.57 -11.71 -10.03
CA GLU A 93 -4.62 -11.58 -11.05
C GLU A 93 -4.24 -10.58 -12.16
N HIS A 94 -3.56 -9.49 -11.80
CA HIS A 94 -3.28 -8.38 -12.71
C HIS A 94 -1.98 -8.55 -13.53
N LEU A 95 -1.02 -9.30 -13.02
CA LEU A 95 0.31 -9.47 -13.63
C LEU A 95 0.28 -10.39 -14.86
#